data_AF-A0AAF0T7L3-F1
#
_entry.id   AF-A0AAF0T7L3-F1
#
_cell.length_a   1.000
_cell.length_b   1.000
_cell.length_c   1.000
_cell.angle_alpha   90.00
_cell.angle_beta   90.00
_cell.angle_gamma   90.00
#
_symmetry.space_group_name_H-M   'P 1'
#
loop_
_entity.id
_entity.type
_entity.pdbx_description
1 polymer ?
#
loop_
_entity_poly.entity_id
_entity_poly.type
_entity_poly.pdbx_seq_one_letter_code
_entity_poly.pdbx_strand_id
1 'polypeptide(L)'
;MPAVEPIPVKQVSYNNGVPRIVWTEKEVDMMNIIENLQYAVVGKFSYGWPDLDELRIQIPKQCNVKGDCKIGLLRKRHILIRFTREEDFINMMSKPA
;
A
#
# COMPACT_ATOMS: atom_id res chain seq x y z
N MET A 1 -17.72 -10.22 0.91
CA MET A 1 -17.16 -9.12 0.11
C MET A 1 -17.90 -9.11 -1.22
N PRO A 2 -18.39 -7.97 -1.72
CA PRO A 2 -19.02 -7.94 -3.04
C PRO A 2 -17.99 -8.38 -4.09
N ALA A 3 -18.45 -9.15 -5.07
CA ALA A 3 -17.61 -9.56 -6.20
C ALA A 3 -17.21 -8.30 -6.99
N VAL A 4 -15.92 -7.97 -6.98
CA VAL A 4 -15.40 -6.85 -7.77
C VAL A 4 -15.08 -7.36 -9.16
N GLU A 5 -15.65 -6.73 -10.18
CA GLU A 5 -15.38 -7.10 -11.56
C GLU A 5 -13.89 -6.82 -11.89
N PRO A 6 -13.18 -7.76 -12.52
CA PRO A 6 -11.78 -7.57 -12.86
C PRO A 6 -11.62 -6.47 -13.91
N ILE A 7 -10.59 -5.63 -13.76
CA ILE A 7 -10.29 -4.57 -14.73
C ILE A 7 -9.75 -5.21 -16.03
N PRO A 8 -10.35 -4.94 -17.20
CA PRO A 8 -9.86 -5.48 -18.47
C PRO A 8 -8.47 -4.92 -18.82
N VAL A 9 -7.70 -5.70 -19.58
CA VAL A 9 -6.37 -5.28 -20.07
C VAL A 9 -6.52 -4.04 -20.95
N LYS A 10 -5.83 -2.95 -20.59
CA LYS A 10 -5.91 -1.68 -21.30
C LYS A 10 -4.98 -1.64 -22.50
N GLN A 11 -5.44 -1.01 -23.57
CA GLN A 11 -4.63 -0.75 -24.76
C GLN A 11 -3.65 0.40 -24.52
N VAL A 12 -2.47 0.31 -25.12
CA VAL A 12 -1.47 1.37 -25.09
C VAL A 12 -1.95 2.52 -25.97
N SER A 13 -1.97 3.73 -25.41
CA SER A 13 -2.22 4.98 -26.15
C SER A 13 -0.90 5.73 -26.34
N TYR A 14 -0.83 6.66 -27.29
CA TYR A 14 0.36 7.47 -27.52
C TYR A 14 0.07 8.94 -27.27
N ASN A 15 0.98 9.63 -26.57
CA ASN A 15 0.96 11.08 -26.42
C ASN A 15 2.32 11.63 -26.82
N ASN A 16 2.36 12.45 -27.87
CA ASN A 16 3.60 12.97 -28.45
C ASN A 16 4.65 11.87 -28.75
N GLY A 17 4.19 10.74 -29.30
CA GLY A 17 5.05 9.59 -29.61
C GLY A 17 5.44 8.71 -28.41
N VAL A 18 5.08 9.09 -27.18
CA VAL A 18 5.38 8.30 -25.97
C VAL A 18 4.22 7.36 -25.64
N PRO A 19 4.45 6.05 -25.48
CA PRO A 19 3.40 5.10 -25.09
C PRO A 19 2.97 5.33 -23.63
N ARG A 20 1.66 5.31 -23.38
CA ARG A 20 1.05 5.48 -22.06
C ARG A 20 -0.21 4.62 -21.91
N ILE A 21 -0.45 4.14 -20.70
CA ILE A 21 -1.73 3.55 -20.28
C ILE A 21 -2.42 4.57 -19.38
N VAL A 22 -3.68 4.89 -19.67
CA VAL A 22 -4.47 5.87 -18.91
C VAL A 22 -5.39 5.12 -17.97
N TRP A 23 -5.44 5.52 -16.70
CA TRP A 23 -6.33 4.96 -15.69
C TRP A 23 -7.29 6.04 -15.20
N THR A 24 -8.56 5.69 -15.06
CA THR A 24 -9.58 6.52 -14.40
C THR A 24 -9.49 6.34 -12.89
N GLU A 25 -9.95 7.34 -12.14
CA GLU A 25 -10.00 7.27 -10.67
C GLU A 25 -10.79 6.05 -10.18
N LYS A 26 -11.95 5.77 -10.79
CA LYS A 26 -12.76 4.58 -10.50
C LYS A 26 -12.00 3.26 -10.70
N GLU A 27 -11.18 3.16 -11.75
CA GLU A 27 -10.35 1.97 -11.97
C GLU A 27 -9.25 1.84 -10.91
N VAL A 28 -8.65 2.96 -10.50
CA VAL A 28 -7.65 2.97 -9.43
C VAL A 28 -8.28 2.53 -8.11
N ASP A 29 -9.45 3.05 -7.76
CA ASP A 29 -10.19 2.65 -6.55
C ASP A 29 -10.55 1.17 -6.58
N MET A 30 -10.99 0.68 -7.74
CA MET A 30 -11.30 -0.74 -7.91
C MET A 30 -10.06 -1.60 -7.73
N MET A 31 -8.91 -1.17 -8.26
CA MET A 31 -7.66 -1.91 -8.09
C MET A 31 -7.17 -1.90 -6.64
N ASN A 32 -7.35 -0.79 -5.92
CA ASN A 32 -7.06 -0.73 -4.49
C ASN A 32 -7.90 -1.74 -3.70
N ILE A 33 -9.14 -2.00 -4.12
CA ILE A 33 -9.99 -3.02 -3.50
C ILE A 33 -9.53 -4.43 -3.86
N ILE A 34 -9.26 -4.70 -5.14
CA ILE A 34 -8.83 -6.03 -5.64
C ILE A 34 -7.51 -6.44 -4.97
N GLU A 35 -6.55 -5.53 -4.89
CA GLU A 35 -5.24 -5.78 -4.27
C GLU A 35 -5.27 -5.68 -2.74
N ASN A 36 -6.42 -5.31 -2.17
CA ASN A 36 -6.66 -5.12 -0.74
C ASN A 36 -5.65 -4.13 -0.10
N LEU A 37 -5.56 -2.94 -0.72
CA LEU A 37 -4.64 -1.83 -0.41
C LEU A 37 -5.33 -0.65 0.30
N GLN A 38 -6.61 -0.76 0.66
CA GLN A 38 -7.38 0.33 1.28
C GLN A 38 -6.77 0.81 2.59
N TYR A 39 -6.11 -0.09 3.32
CA TYR A 39 -5.44 0.18 4.59
C TYR A 39 -3.94 -0.02 4.49
N ALA A 40 -3.36 0.32 3.32
CA ALA A 40 -1.94 0.21 3.07
C ALA A 40 -1.22 1.54 3.35
N VAL A 41 -0.06 1.46 4.02
CA VAL A 41 0.84 2.59 4.28
C VAL A 41 2.21 2.28 3.70
N VAL A 42 2.81 3.27 3.04
CA VAL A 42 4.19 3.18 2.56
C VAL A 42 5.10 3.91 3.53
N GLY A 43 5.96 3.14 4.21
CA GLY A 43 7.00 3.69 5.09
C GLY A 43 8.30 3.88 4.32
N LYS A 44 8.94 5.04 4.45
CA LYS A 44 10.25 5.34 3.83
C LYS A 44 11.33 5.48 4.91
N PHE A 45 12.41 4.72 4.78
CA PHE A 45 13.56 4.81 5.66
C PHE A 45 14.64 5.72 5.07
N SER A 46 15.24 6.56 5.92
CA SER A 46 16.30 7.48 5.50
C SER A 46 17.59 6.74 5.13
N TYR A 47 17.92 5.66 5.83
CA TYR A 47 19.20 4.97 5.72
C TYR A 47 19.04 3.46 5.55
N GLY A 48 19.95 2.86 4.78
CA GLY A 48 20.08 1.41 4.67
C GLY A 48 18.87 0.68 4.09
N TRP A 49 18.95 -0.65 4.14
CA TRP A 49 17.81 -1.54 3.96
C TRP A 49 17.24 -1.84 5.34
N PRO A 50 15.93 -1.70 5.54
CA PRO A 50 15.33 -2.03 6.83
C PRO A 50 15.41 -3.54 7.09
N ASP A 51 15.74 -3.92 8.31
CA ASP A 51 15.58 -5.30 8.77
C ASP A 51 14.08 -5.59 8.95
N LEU A 52 13.51 -6.34 8.00
CA LEU A 52 12.07 -6.62 8.00
C LEU A 52 11.62 -7.43 9.21
N ASP A 53 12.46 -8.31 9.75
CA ASP A 53 12.09 -9.16 10.88
C ASP A 53 12.04 -8.33 12.17
N GLU A 54 13.00 -7.42 12.35
CA GLU A 54 12.92 -6.43 13.42
C GLU A 54 11.69 -5.53 13.27
N LEU A 55 11.44 -5.00 12.07
CA LEU A 55 10.28 -4.13 11.83
C LEU A 55 8.94 -4.81 12.10
N ARG A 56 8.78 -6.08 11.72
CA ARG A 56 7.58 -6.88 12.00
C ARG A 56 7.31 -7.01 13.50
N ILE A 57 8.35 -6.95 14.33
CA ILE A 57 8.22 -6.98 15.78
C ILE A 57 7.98 -5.58 16.35
N GLN A 58 8.71 -4.58 15.86
CA GLN A 58 8.73 -3.24 16.46
C GLN A 58 7.54 -2.38 16.06
N ILE A 59 7.16 -2.36 14.77
CA ILE A 59 6.10 -1.47 14.27
C ILE A 59 4.75 -1.73 14.96
N PRO A 60 4.26 -2.98 15.10
CA PRO A 60 3.01 -3.24 15.79
C PRO A 60 3.02 -2.75 17.24
N LYS A 61 4.14 -2.94 17.94
CA LYS A 61 4.33 -2.53 19.34
C LYS A 61 4.38 -1.02 19.49
N GLN A 62 5.22 -0.34 18.73
CA GLN A 62 5.43 1.11 18.84
C GLN A 62 4.21 1.91 18.37
N CYS A 63 3.49 1.38 17.38
CA CYS A 63 2.32 2.05 16.84
C CYS A 63 1.02 1.63 17.54
N ASN A 64 1.09 0.72 18.52
CA ASN A 64 -0.06 0.21 19.26
C ASN A 64 -1.14 -0.37 18.33
N VAL A 65 -0.71 -1.20 17.38
CA VAL A 65 -1.60 -1.86 16.41
C VAL A 65 -2.41 -2.92 17.15
N LYS A 66 -3.74 -2.81 17.07
CA LYS A 66 -4.68 -3.70 17.77
C LYS A 66 -5.02 -4.95 16.96
N GLY A 67 -5.04 -4.84 15.64
CA GLY A 67 -5.25 -5.94 14.70
C GLY A 67 -3.95 -6.58 14.24
N ASP A 68 -4.05 -7.38 13.18
CA ASP A 68 -2.88 -7.90 12.47
C ASP A 68 -2.41 -6.90 11.41
N CYS A 69 -1.10 -6.89 11.12
CA CYS A 69 -0.54 -6.11 10.02
C CYS A 69 0.56 -6.89 9.28
N LYS A 70 0.55 -6.78 7.96
CA LYS A 70 1.56 -7.41 7.09
C LYS A 70 2.59 -6.38 6.67
N ILE A 71 3.86 -6.66 6.95
CA ILE A 71 4.99 -5.79 6.60
C ILE A 71 5.89 -6.50 5.60
N GLY A 72 6.09 -5.86 4.45
CA GLY A 72 6.91 -6.35 3.36
C GLY A 72 7.77 -5.25 2.75
N LEU A 73 8.81 -5.66 2.01
CA LEU A 73 9.60 -4.73 1.22
C LEU A 73 8.81 -4.30 -0.01
N LEU A 74 8.74 -2.99 -0.28
CA LEU A 74 8.21 -2.46 -1.53
C LEU A 74 9.34 -2.21 -2.53
N ARG A 75 10.33 -1.38 -2.17
CA ARG A 75 11.50 -1.05 -3.00
C ARG A 75 12.62 -0.43 -2.17
N LYS A 76 13.87 -0.89 -2.31
CA LYS A 76 15.08 -0.31 -1.65
C LYS A 76 14.82 0.07 -0.18
N ARG A 77 14.49 1.35 0.09
CA ARG A 77 14.23 1.92 1.42
C ARG A 77 12.74 2.09 1.77
N HIS A 78 11.84 1.51 0.99
CA HIS A 78 10.40 1.60 1.18
C HIS A 78 9.85 0.24 1.61
N ILE A 79 9.05 0.26 2.66
CA ILE A 79 8.24 -0.87 3.10
C ILE A 79 6.77 -0.60 2.77
N LEU A 80 6.03 -1.68 2.57
CA LEU A 80 4.59 -1.68 2.50
C LEU A 80 4.05 -2.31 3.79
N ILE A 81 3.22 -1.57 4.51
CA ILE A 81 2.50 -2.02 5.68
C ILE A 81 1.03 -2.13 5.31
N ARG A 82 0.39 -3.28 5.57
CA ARG A 82 -1.04 -3.49 5.30
C ARG A 82 -1.74 -3.84 6.60
N PHE A 83 -2.66 -2.99 7.02
CA PHE A 83 -3.45 -3.23 8.22
C PHE A 83 -4.71 -4.03 7.89
N THR A 84 -5.16 -4.81 8.86
CA THR A 84 -6.45 -5.52 8.79
C THR A 84 -7.62 -4.65 9.24
N ARG A 85 -7.35 -3.64 10.08
CA ARG A 85 -8.37 -2.73 10.66
C ARG A 85 -8.13 -1.30 10.22
N GLU A 86 -9.22 -0.62 9.90
CA GLU A 86 -9.22 0.81 9.57
C GLU A 86 -8.72 1.67 10.74
N GLU A 87 -9.08 1.34 11.98
CA GLU A 87 -8.59 2.03 13.18
C GLU A 87 -7.07 2.08 13.26
N ASP A 88 -6.40 0.95 12.97
CA ASP A 88 -4.95 0.86 13.03
C ASP A 88 -4.29 1.68 11.90
N PHE A 89 -4.91 1.69 10.73
CA PHE A 89 -4.49 2.54 9.61
C PHE A 89 -4.61 4.03 9.96
N ILE A 90 -5.76 4.47 10.48
CA ILE A 90 -5.98 5.86 10.89
C ILE A 90 -5.00 6.27 11.99
N ASN A 91 -4.81 5.40 13.00
CA ASN A 91 -3.86 5.65 14.09
C ASN A 91 -2.40 5.68 13.62
N MET A 92 -2.03 4.92 12.59
CA MET A 92 -0.71 5.04 11.97
C MET A 92 -0.57 6.37 11.22
N MET A 93 -1.56 6.75 10.42
CA MET A 93 -1.54 7.95 9.59
C MET A 93 -1.64 9.26 10.39
N SER A 94 -2.17 9.22 11.61
CA SER A 94 -2.27 10.39 12.49
C SER A 94 -0.98 10.69 13.25
N LYS A 95 0.01 9.79 13.22
CA LYS A 95 1.30 10.01 13.86
C LYS A 95 2.12 11.01 13.05
N PRO A 96 2.85 11.94 13.70
CA PRO A 96 3.74 12.86 13.02
C PRO A 96 4.88 12.07 12.33
N ALA A 97 5.28 12.56 11.16
CA ALA A 97 6.34 11.98 10.33
C ALA A 97 7.75 12.33 10.85
#